data_AF-A0A7L5YP15-F1
#
_entry.id   AF-A0A7L5YP15-F1
#
_cell.length_a   1.000
_cell.length_b   1.000
_cell.length_c   1.000
_cell.angle_alpha   90.00
_cell.angle_beta   90.00
_cell.angle_gamma   90.00
#
_symmetry.space_group_name_H-M   'P 1'
#
loop_
_entity.id
_entity.type
_entity.pdbx_description
1 polymer ?
#
loop_
_entity_poly.entity_id
_entity_poly.type
_entity_poly.pdbx_seq_one_letter_code
_entity_poly.pdbx_strand_id
1 'polypeptide(L)'
;MERRRGRQHLAHERRRRLLGQPDLPTPNRLLAVAFADSQNGWAAGNVGTIVHTTDGSTWSTQPSGVTVALNGLFALDAAHAWAVGNAGTILATTNGGASWTPNPAASP
;
A
#
# COMPACT_ATOMS: atom_id res chain seq x y z
N MET A 1 -42.81 -0.10 -16.08
CA MET A 1 -41.88 0.99 -15.69
C MET A 1 -41.47 0.67 -14.26
N GLU A 2 -40.23 0.39 -13.87
CA GLU A 2 -38.95 1.02 -14.19
C GLU A 2 -37.83 0.02 -13.83
N ARG A 3 -37.11 -0.52 -14.82
CA ARG A 3 -35.91 -1.35 -14.61
C ARG A 3 -34.72 -0.69 -15.32
N ARG A 4 -34.23 0.44 -14.81
CA ARG A 4 -33.06 1.14 -15.39
C ARG A 4 -32.07 1.75 -14.40
N ARG A 5 -32.04 1.34 -13.12
CA ARG A 5 -31.06 1.84 -12.14
C ARG A 5 -30.03 0.81 -11.63
N GLY A 6 -29.76 -0.26 -12.38
CA GLY A 6 -28.84 -1.33 -11.95
C GLY A 6 -27.69 -1.68 -12.89
N ARG A 7 -27.54 -1.00 -14.04
CA ARG A 7 -26.58 -1.42 -15.09
C ARG A 7 -25.28 -0.63 -15.17
N GLN A 8 -25.19 0.54 -14.53
CA GLN A 8 -23.99 1.37 -14.63
C GLN A 8 -22.94 1.08 -13.54
N HIS A 9 -23.36 0.62 -12.35
CA HIS A 9 -22.42 0.27 -11.28
C HIS A 9 -21.71 -1.08 -11.49
N LEU A 10 -22.44 -2.08 -12.02
CA LEU A 10 -21.89 -3.42 -12.26
C LEU A 10 -20.89 -3.52 -13.42
N ALA A 11 -20.83 -2.51 -14.30
CA ALA A 11 -19.97 -2.57 -15.49
C ALA A 11 -18.49 -2.28 -15.15
N HIS A 12 -18.21 -1.43 -14.16
CA HIS A 12 -16.85 -1.12 -13.73
C HIS A 12 -16.20 -2.29 -12.97
N GLU A 13 -16.97 -2.99 -12.14
CA GLU A 13 -16.49 -4.12 -11.34
C GLU A 13 -16.25 -5.37 -12.20
N ARG A 14 -17.03 -5.57 -13.27
CA ARG A 14 -16.88 -6.73 -14.17
C ARG A 14 -15.76 -6.58 -15.20
N ARG A 15 -15.27 -5.36 -15.46
CA ARG A 15 -14.18 -5.11 -16.42
C ARG A 15 -12.78 -5.35 -15.84
N ARG A 16 -12.63 -5.33 -14.50
CA ARG A 16 -11.36 -5.59 -13.80
C ARG A 16 -10.96 -7.08 -13.83
N ARG A 17 -11.94 -7.99 -13.68
CA ARG A 17 -11.71 -9.45 -13.79
C ARG A 17 -11.34 -9.95 -15.19
N LEU A 18 -11.68 -9.22 -16.26
CA LEU A 18 -11.49 -9.67 -17.64
C LEU A 18 -10.07 -9.43 -18.19
N LEU A 19 -9.21 -8.69 -17.46
CA LEU A 19 -7.85 -8.35 -17.90
C LEU A 19 -6.74 -9.11 -17.14
N GLY A 20 -7.10 -10.03 -16.22
CA GLY A 20 -6.12 -10.83 -15.48
C GLY A 20 -5.20 -10.01 -14.56
N GLN A 21 -5.50 -8.73 -14.32
CA GLN A 21 -4.78 -7.95 -13.32
C GLN A 21 -5.23 -8.39 -11.91
N PRO A 22 -4.31 -8.83 -11.03
CA PRO A 22 -4.65 -9.08 -9.65
C PRO A 22 -5.13 -7.77 -9.02
N ASP A 23 -6.35 -7.77 -8.50
CA ASP A 23 -6.86 -6.64 -7.72
C ASP A 23 -5.90 -6.41 -6.54
N LEU A 24 -5.43 -5.18 -6.36
CA LEU A 24 -4.65 -4.82 -5.19
C LEU A 24 -5.50 -5.07 -3.93
N PRO A 25 -4.90 -5.48 -2.80
CA PRO A 25 -5.63 -5.84 -1.58
C PRO A 25 -6.20 -4.62 -0.83
N THR A 26 -6.38 -3.48 -1.51
CA THR A 26 -6.86 -2.23 -0.94
C THR A 26 -7.61 -1.40 -1.98
N PRO A 27 -8.75 -0.79 -1.62
CA PRO A 27 -9.43 0.20 -2.46
C PRO A 27 -8.81 1.60 -2.33
N ASN A 28 -7.90 1.81 -1.37
CA ASN A 28 -7.32 3.13 -1.08
C ASN A 28 -6.30 3.53 -2.16
N ARG A 29 -6.25 4.83 -2.45
CA ARG A 29 -5.25 5.39 -3.37
C ARG A 29 -3.84 5.20 -2.79
N LEU A 30 -2.99 4.53 -3.55
CA LEU A 30 -1.55 4.44 -3.31
C LEU A 30 -0.87 5.70 -3.87
N LEU A 31 0.09 6.23 -3.11
CA LEU A 31 0.79 7.50 -3.37
C LEU A 31 2.29 7.30 -3.60
N ALA A 32 2.86 6.21 -3.11
CA ALA A 32 4.27 5.87 -3.28
C ALA A 32 4.45 4.35 -3.50
N VAL A 33 5.52 3.99 -4.19
CA VAL A 33 6.01 2.62 -4.34
C VAL A 33 7.54 2.63 -4.32
N ALA A 34 8.14 1.66 -3.64
CA ALA A 34 9.59 1.47 -3.60
C ALA A 34 9.91 -0.04 -3.58
N PHE A 35 10.92 -0.43 -4.33
CA PHE A 35 11.40 -1.80 -4.42
C PHE A 35 12.85 -1.87 -3.93
N ALA A 36 13.14 -2.84 -3.07
CA ALA A 36 14.51 -3.17 -2.68
C ALA A 36 15.22 -3.97 -3.77
N ASP A 37 14.48 -4.83 -4.47
CA ASP A 37 14.93 -5.61 -5.62
C ASP A 37 13.73 -5.91 -6.55
N SER A 38 13.88 -6.79 -7.55
CA SER A 38 12.79 -7.09 -8.50
C SER A 38 11.59 -7.82 -7.89
N GLN A 39 11.71 -8.37 -6.68
CA GLN A 39 10.70 -9.20 -6.02
C GLN A 39 10.13 -8.53 -4.77
N ASN A 40 10.95 -7.84 -3.99
CA ASN A 40 10.60 -7.26 -2.70
C ASN A 40 10.28 -5.78 -2.84
N GLY A 41 9.03 -5.40 -2.60
CA GLY A 41 8.59 -4.01 -2.74
C GLY A 41 7.38 -3.65 -1.90
N TRP A 42 7.30 -2.37 -1.54
CA TRP A 42 6.22 -1.79 -0.77
C TRP A 42 5.50 -0.71 -1.59
N ALA A 43 4.21 -0.55 -1.36
CA ALA A 43 3.46 0.62 -1.77
C ALA A 43 2.64 1.15 -0.60
N ALA A 44 2.50 2.47 -0.51
CA ALA A 44 1.83 3.14 0.60
C ALA A 44 0.91 4.25 0.11
N GLY A 45 -0.07 4.64 0.92
CA GLY A 45 -1.01 5.69 0.52
C GLY A 45 -2.00 6.11 1.58
N ASN A 46 -3.22 6.43 1.14
CA ASN A 46 -4.28 6.99 1.98
C ASN A 46 -4.66 6.06 3.13
N VAL A 47 -5.16 6.66 4.22
CA VAL A 47 -5.64 5.94 5.42
C VAL A 47 -4.58 5.01 6.02
N GLY A 48 -3.30 5.42 5.98
CA GLY A 48 -2.18 4.62 6.46
C GLY A 48 -1.97 3.30 5.71
N THR A 49 -2.49 3.17 4.49
CA THR A 49 -2.36 1.92 3.73
C THR A 49 -0.88 1.62 3.45
N ILE A 50 -0.45 0.41 3.75
CA ILE A 50 0.80 -0.19 3.29
C ILE A 50 0.46 -1.56 2.69
N VAL A 51 1.00 -1.85 1.51
CA VAL A 51 0.97 -3.17 0.87
C VAL A 51 2.39 -3.59 0.51
N HIS A 52 2.65 -4.89 0.53
CA HIS A 52 3.96 -5.47 0.27
C HIS A 52 3.87 -6.67 -0.67
N THR A 53 4.88 -6.84 -1.51
CA THR A 53 5.09 -8.00 -2.39
C THR A 53 6.45 -8.61 -2.12
N THR A 54 6.55 -9.94 -2.23
CA THR A 54 7.80 -10.72 -2.17
C THR A 54 8.08 -11.48 -3.47
N ASP A 55 7.28 -11.25 -4.50
CA ASP A 55 7.38 -11.90 -5.82
C ASP A 55 7.21 -10.89 -6.98
N GLY A 56 7.15 -9.59 -6.67
CA GLY A 56 6.94 -8.49 -7.62
C GLY A 56 5.53 -8.41 -8.23
N SER A 57 4.63 -9.33 -7.89
CA SER A 57 3.38 -9.55 -8.63
C SER A 57 2.14 -9.59 -7.73
N THR A 58 2.21 -10.32 -6.62
CA THR A 58 1.15 -10.45 -5.63
C THR A 58 1.41 -9.57 -4.43
N TRP A 59 0.37 -8.91 -3.95
CA TRP A 59 0.48 -7.89 -2.90
C TRP A 59 -0.41 -8.25 -1.72
N SER A 60 0.06 -7.99 -0.51
CA SER A 60 -0.66 -8.20 0.75
C SER A 60 -0.62 -6.95 1.62
N THR A 61 -1.68 -6.66 2.36
CA THR A 61 -1.72 -5.50 3.27
C THR A 61 -0.87 -5.72 4.51
N GLN A 62 -0.21 -4.67 4.96
CA GLN A 62 0.56 -4.64 6.21
C GLN A 62 -0.03 -3.63 7.18
N PRO A 63 -0.11 -3.96 8.48
CA PRO A 63 -0.60 -3.03 9.48
C PRO A 63 0.45 -1.93 9.74
N SER A 64 0.12 -0.70 9.38
CA SER A 64 0.98 0.47 9.62
C SER A 64 0.82 1.07 11.02
N GLY A 65 -0.32 0.80 11.67
CA GLY A 65 -0.68 1.38 12.98
C GLY A 65 -1.10 2.85 12.93
N VAL A 66 -1.24 3.45 11.74
CA VAL A 66 -1.62 4.86 11.57
C VAL A 66 -2.77 5.02 10.57
N THR A 67 -3.45 6.16 10.60
CA THR A 67 -4.55 6.50 9.68
C THR A 67 -4.23 7.69 8.78
N VAL A 68 -3.10 8.34 8.97
CA VAL A 68 -2.66 9.46 8.12
C VAL A 68 -2.19 8.96 6.75
N ALA A 69 -2.23 9.80 5.73
CA ALA A 69 -1.68 9.46 4.43
C ALA A 69 -0.16 9.29 4.51
N LEU A 70 0.34 8.20 3.94
CA LEU A 70 1.76 7.93 3.73
C LEU A 70 2.09 8.33 2.29
N ASN A 71 2.95 9.33 2.14
CA ASN A 71 3.21 10.00 0.87
C ASN A 71 4.55 9.59 0.23
N GLY A 72 5.42 8.91 0.97
CA GLY A 72 6.74 8.50 0.50
C GLY A 72 7.18 7.16 1.10
N LEU A 73 8.03 6.46 0.35
CA LEU A 73 8.63 5.18 0.74
C LEU A 73 10.10 5.14 0.36
N PHE A 74 10.89 4.44 1.16
CA PHE A 74 12.25 3.99 0.83
C PHE A 74 12.40 2.53 1.27
N ALA A 75 12.95 1.70 0.40
CA ALA A 75 13.20 0.28 0.64
C ALA A 75 14.70 0.02 0.49
N LEU A 76 15.33 -0.52 1.53
CA LEU A 76 16.77 -0.81 1.54
C LEU A 76 17.05 -2.26 1.15
N ASP A 77 16.32 -3.18 1.77
CA ASP A 77 16.40 -4.62 1.54
C ASP A 77 15.03 -5.27 1.84
N ALA A 78 14.94 -6.60 1.76
CA ALA A 78 13.69 -7.33 2.02
C ALA A 78 13.16 -7.20 3.46
N ALA A 79 13.99 -6.77 4.42
CA ALA A 79 13.62 -6.60 5.82
C ALA A 79 13.43 -5.13 6.23
N HIS A 80 14.13 -4.20 5.59
CA HIS A 80 14.23 -2.80 6.00
C HIS A 80 13.57 -1.83 5.02
N ALA A 81 12.58 -1.08 5.49
CA ALA A 81 11.91 -0.03 4.74
C ALA A 81 11.39 1.09 5.65
N TRP A 82 11.19 2.28 5.07
CA TRP A 82 10.67 3.47 5.74
C TRP A 82 9.50 4.05 4.97
N ALA A 83 8.48 4.50 5.69
CA ALA A 83 7.33 5.21 5.15
C ALA A 83 7.21 6.58 5.82
N VAL A 84 6.99 7.63 5.04
CA VAL A 84 6.81 9.00 5.55
C VAL A 84 5.45 9.54 5.12
N GLY A 85 4.84 10.36 5.96
CA GLY A 85 3.46 10.81 5.76
C GLY A 85 3.12 12.13 6.43
N ASN A 86 1.82 12.44 6.41
CA ASN A 86 1.29 13.65 7.03
C ASN A 86 1.57 13.70 8.55
N ALA A 87 1.45 14.89 9.13
CA ALA A 87 1.67 15.14 10.56
C ALA A 87 3.07 14.73 11.05
N GLY A 88 4.08 14.77 10.18
CA GLY A 88 5.45 14.39 10.52
C GLY A 88 5.63 12.89 10.77
N THR A 89 4.72 12.05 10.30
CA THR A 89 4.78 10.60 10.51
C THR A 89 5.96 9.99 9.79
N ILE A 90 6.79 9.27 10.52
CA ILE A 90 7.88 8.45 10.00
C ILE A 90 7.74 7.06 10.63
N LEU A 91 7.58 6.04 9.79
CA LEU A 91 7.53 4.65 10.20
C LEU A 91 8.71 3.91 9.61
N ALA A 92 9.23 2.93 10.34
CA ALA A 92 10.22 1.99 9.86
C ALA A 92 9.81 0.55 10.16
N THR A 93 10.22 -0.36 9.30
CA THR A 93 10.22 -1.80 9.55
C THR A 93 11.64 -2.34 9.46
N THR A 94 11.92 -3.38 10.25
CA THR A 94 13.16 -4.15 10.23
C THR A 94 12.87 -5.65 10.11
N ASN A 95 11.63 -6.01 9.78
CA ASN A 95 11.14 -7.38 9.70
C ASN A 95 10.22 -7.60 8.49
N GLY A 96 10.51 -6.88 7.39
CA GLY A 96 9.79 -7.02 6.12
C GLY A 96 8.35 -6.52 6.18
N GLY A 97 8.04 -5.64 7.15
CA GLY A 97 6.73 -5.04 7.34
C GLY A 97 5.72 -5.92 8.09
N ALA A 98 6.18 -6.97 8.76
CA ALA A 98 5.37 -7.67 9.76
C ALA A 98 4.94 -6.73 10.89
N SER A 99 5.80 -5.76 11.22
CA SER A 99 5.43 -4.58 12.02
C SER A 99 6.10 -3.31 11.50
N TRP A 100 5.39 -2.20 11.68
CA TRP A 100 5.87 -0.84 11.43
C TRP A 100 5.89 -0.08 12.74
N THR A 101 7.02 0.56 13.05
CA THR A 101 7.22 1.30 14.30
C THR A 101 7.53 2.76 14.01
N PRO A 102 7.03 3.72 14.81
CA PRO A 102 7.44 5.10 14.71
C PRO A 102 8.96 5.22 14.83
N ASN A 103 9.59 5.83 13.83
CA ASN A 103 11.01 6.11 13.80
C ASN A 103 11.19 7.64 13.75
N PRO A 104 11.08 8.34 14.90
CA PRO A 104 11.22 9.78 14.92
C PRO A 104 12.58 10.16 14.33
N ALA A 105 12.59 11.08 13.36
CA ALA A 105 13.84 11.64 12.85
C ALA A 105 14.53 12.39 14.01
N ALA A 106 15.58 11.77 14.55
CA ALA A 106 16.42 12.24 15.64
C ALA A 106 15.69 12.50 16.98
N SER A 107 16.04 11.70 18.00
CA SER A 107 16.19 12.29 19.34
C SER A 107 17.39 13.25 19.27
N PRO A 108 17.26 14.50 19.76
CA PRO A 108 18.37 15.46 19.79
C PRO A 108 19.56 14.95 20.62
#